data_AF-A0A7Y1TVH0-F1
#
_entry.id   AF-A0A7Y1TVH0-F1
#
_cell.length_a   1.000
_cell.length_b   1.000
_cell.length_c   1.000
_cell.angle_alpha   90.00
_cell.angle_beta   90.00
_cell.angle_gamma   90.00
#
_symmetry.space_group_name_H-M   'P 1'
#
loop_
_entity.id
_entity.type
_entity.pdbx_description
1 polymer ?
#
loop_
_entity_poly.entity_id
_entity_poly.type
_entity_poly.pdbx_seq_one_letter_code
_entity_poly.pdbx_strand_id
1 'polypeptide(L)'
;MPIHEKSLIRPENLKTHDELVIDGVDVSGHWSTFIESRVVADYNEAIEEEIGALPGGEFLHRCWQCGSCTNSCTVHEINPDFNPRYWIYL
;
A
#
# COMPACT_ATOMS: atom_id res chain seq x y z
N MET A 1 3.16 -0.10 -10.91
CA MET A 1 4.19 -0.89 -11.65
C MET A 1 4.90 -1.66 -10.57
N PRO A 2 5.00 -3.00 -10.66
CA PRO A 2 5.38 -3.86 -9.53
C PRO A 2 6.69 -3.47 -8.81
N ILE A 3 7.60 -2.78 -9.50
CA ILE A 3 8.85 -2.24 -8.95
C ILE A 3 8.62 -1.09 -7.94
N HIS A 4 7.64 -0.20 -8.15
CA HIS A 4 7.35 0.90 -7.22
C HIS A 4 6.60 0.42 -5.96
N GLU A 5 5.85 -0.67 -6.10
CA GLU A 5 5.05 -1.28 -5.03
C GLU A 5 5.89 -2.08 -4.04
N LYS A 6 7.14 -2.46 -4.37
CA LYS A 6 8.04 -3.18 -3.46
C LYS A 6 8.24 -2.46 -2.12
N SER A 7 8.29 -1.12 -2.15
CA SER A 7 8.43 -0.29 -0.95
C SER A 7 7.20 -0.34 -0.03
N LEU A 8 6.04 -0.76 -0.56
CA LEU A 8 4.78 -0.86 0.18
C LEU A 8 4.61 -2.23 0.86
N ILE A 9 5.39 -3.24 0.45
CA ILE A 9 5.36 -4.57 1.04
C ILE A 9 6.28 -4.56 2.26
N ARG A 10 5.72 -4.90 3.43
CA ARG A 10 6.50 -5.06 4.66
C ARG A 10 7.66 -6.04 4.42
N PRO A 11 8.89 -5.76 4.90
CA PRO A 11 10.06 -6.58 4.59
C PRO A 11 9.88 -8.07 4.90
N GLU A 12 9.18 -8.39 5.98
CA GLU A 12 8.83 -9.76 6.38
C GLU A 12 7.94 -10.51 5.39
N ASN A 13 7.22 -9.77 4.52
CA ASN A 13 6.35 -10.31 3.49
C ASN A 13 7.02 -10.32 2.10
N LEU A 14 8.29 -9.91 1.99
CA LEU A 14 9.05 -10.02 0.75
C LEU A 14 9.63 -11.43 0.60
N LYS A 15 9.06 -12.21 -0.33
CA LYS A 15 9.62 -13.52 -0.71
C LYS A 15 10.40 -13.40 -2.00
N THR A 16 11.69 -13.72 -1.92
CA THR A 16 12.63 -13.58 -3.03
C THR A 16 13.37 -14.89 -3.23
N HIS A 17 13.55 -15.27 -4.49
CA HIS A 17 14.37 -16.40 -4.89
C HIS A 17 15.44 -15.90 -5.85
N ASP A 18 16.71 -15.91 -5.40
CA ASP A 18 17.83 -15.40 -6.22
C ASP A 18 18.12 -16.32 -7.41
N GLU A 19 18.00 -17.65 -7.21
CA GLU A 19 18.08 -18.65 -8.27
C GLU A 19 16.99 -19.71 -8.06
N LEU A 20 16.10 -19.87 -9.05
CA LEU A 20 15.04 -20.88 -9.01
C LEU A 20 14.64 -21.28 -10.43
N VAL A 21 14.71 -22.58 -10.74
CA VAL A 21 14.29 -23.14 -12.03
C VAL A 21 13.22 -24.18 -11.77
N ILE A 22 12.05 -24.04 -12.41
CA ILE A 22 10.93 -24.98 -12.34
C ILE A 22 10.65 -25.47 -13.76
N ASP A 23 10.65 -26.79 -13.98
CA ASP A 23 10.38 -27.42 -15.28
C ASP A 23 11.25 -26.86 -16.43
N GLY A 24 12.49 -26.47 -16.13
CA GLY A 24 13.43 -25.89 -17.10
C GLY A 24 13.23 -24.40 -17.39
N VAL A 25 12.30 -23.74 -16.69
CA VAL A 25 12.04 -22.30 -16.78
C VAL A 25 12.64 -21.59 -15.57
N ASP A 26 13.48 -20.59 -15.82
CA ASP A 26 13.98 -19.69 -14.77
C ASP A 26 12.83 -18.81 -14.25
N VAL A 27 12.56 -18.95 -12.96
CA VAL A 27 11.52 -18.25 -12.22
C VAL A 27 12.12 -17.56 -10.98
N SER A 28 13.40 -17.20 -11.04
CA SER A 28 14.04 -16.31 -10.07
C SER A 28 13.34 -14.96 -10.01
N GLY A 29 13.33 -14.33 -8.82
CA GLY A 29 12.76 -13.00 -8.62
C GLY A 29 11.95 -12.86 -7.33
N HIS A 30 11.09 -11.84 -7.31
CA HIS A 30 10.23 -11.51 -6.16
C HIS A 30 8.86 -12.17 -6.35
N TRP A 31 8.57 -13.17 -5.53
CA TRP A 31 7.36 -13.98 -5.62
C TRP A 31 6.18 -13.34 -4.91
N SER A 32 6.42 -12.58 -3.85
CA SER A 32 5.35 -11.86 -3.14
C SER A 32 4.73 -10.72 -3.95
N THR A 33 5.36 -10.30 -5.06
CA THR A 33 4.80 -9.28 -5.96
C THR A 33 3.94 -9.86 -7.08
N PHE A 34 4.00 -11.18 -7.35
CA PHE A 34 3.34 -11.78 -8.52
C PHE A 34 2.52 -13.04 -8.22
N ILE A 35 2.93 -13.86 -7.24
CA ILE A 35 2.39 -15.21 -7.04
C ILE A 35 1.63 -15.32 -5.72
N GLU A 36 2.13 -14.70 -4.65
CA GLU A 36 1.50 -14.81 -3.33
C GLU A 36 0.40 -13.78 -3.08
N SER A 37 -0.54 -14.15 -2.19
CA SER A 37 -1.62 -13.28 -1.76
C SER A 37 -1.09 -12.02 -1.06
N ARG A 38 -1.64 -10.87 -1.43
CA ARG A 38 -1.38 -9.57 -0.80
C ARG A 38 -2.41 -9.23 0.30
N VAL A 39 -3.30 -10.15 0.64
CA VAL A 39 -4.36 -9.89 1.62
C VAL A 39 -3.74 -9.61 2.98
N VAL A 40 -4.02 -8.43 3.51
CA VAL A 40 -3.66 -8.02 4.87
C VAL A 40 -4.63 -8.72 5.82
N ALA A 41 -4.19 -9.82 6.42
CA ALA A 41 -5.02 -10.63 7.32
C ALA A 41 -5.17 -10.01 8.72
N ASP A 42 -4.31 -9.05 9.07
CA ASP A 42 -4.25 -8.32 10.34
C ASP A 42 -4.85 -6.91 10.23
N TYR A 43 -5.84 -6.72 9.35
CA TYR A 43 -6.46 -5.42 9.14
C TYR A 43 -7.20 -4.95 10.41
N ASN A 44 -6.91 -3.72 10.84
CA ASN A 44 -7.63 -3.10 11.95
C ASN A 44 -9.02 -2.64 11.48
N GLU A 45 -10.04 -3.43 11.76
CA GLU A 45 -11.43 -3.09 11.43
C GLU A 45 -11.94 -1.85 12.20
N ALA A 46 -11.32 -1.50 13.34
CA ALA A 46 -11.69 -0.33 14.13
C ALA A 46 -11.02 0.97 13.65
N ILE A 47 -10.20 0.93 12.60
CA ILE A 47 -9.42 2.10 12.17
C ILE A 47 -10.29 3.30 11.78
N GLU A 48 -11.49 3.06 11.28
CA GLU A 48 -12.45 4.13 10.98
C GLU A 48 -12.86 4.88 12.26
N GLU A 49 -13.16 4.14 13.33
CA GLU A 49 -13.57 4.70 14.62
C GLU A 49 -12.41 5.47 15.28
N GLU A 50 -11.19 4.91 15.22
CA GLU A 50 -9.98 5.56 15.73
C GLU A 50 -9.74 6.91 15.07
N ILE A 51 -9.84 6.98 13.72
CA ILE A 51 -9.68 8.23 12.98
C ILE A 51 -10.87 9.17 13.25
N GLY A 52 -12.08 8.64 13.33
CA GLY A 52 -13.29 9.41 13.65
C GLY A 52 -13.25 10.11 15.01
N ALA A 53 -12.46 9.59 15.95
CA ALA A 53 -12.23 10.19 17.27
C ALA A 53 -11.19 11.33 17.26
N LEU A 54 -10.44 11.51 16.18
CA LEU A 54 -9.46 12.59 16.03
C LEU A 54 -10.15 13.91 15.63
N PRO A 55 -9.64 15.08 16.08
CA PRO A 55 -10.14 16.37 15.62
C PRO A 55 -10.10 16.48 14.09
N GLY A 56 -11.24 16.75 13.45
CA GLY A 56 -11.36 16.82 11.99
C GLY A 56 -11.62 15.48 11.28
N GLY A 57 -11.69 14.36 12.02
CA GLY A 57 -11.97 13.02 11.50
C GLY A 57 -13.45 12.64 11.46
N GLU A 58 -14.34 13.48 11.99
CA GLU A 58 -15.75 13.17 12.28
C GLU A 58 -16.56 12.76 11.05
N PHE A 59 -16.11 13.15 9.86
CA PHE A 59 -16.78 12.91 8.59
C PHE A 59 -16.07 11.87 7.70
N LEU A 60 -15.12 11.10 8.24
CA LEU A 60 -14.41 10.06 7.47
C LEU A 60 -15.38 9.05 6.83
N HIS A 61 -16.43 8.65 7.53
CA HIS A 61 -17.50 7.75 7.05
C HIS A 61 -18.25 8.26 5.80
N ARG A 62 -18.07 9.54 5.43
CA ARG A 62 -18.66 10.14 4.23
C ARG A 62 -17.75 10.07 3.01
N CYS A 63 -16.53 9.56 3.17
CA CYS A 63 -15.59 9.37 2.09
C CYS A 63 -16.14 8.32 1.10
N TRP A 64 -16.24 8.70 -0.18
CA TRP A 64 -16.63 7.80 -1.27
C TRP A 64 -15.46 7.48 -2.21
N GLN A 65 -14.23 7.69 -1.73
CA GLN A 65 -12.98 7.36 -2.42
C GLN A 65 -12.79 8.04 -3.79
N CYS A 66 -13.21 9.30 -3.92
CA CYS A 66 -13.04 10.07 -5.16
C CYS A 66 -11.59 10.48 -5.50
N GLY A 67 -10.67 10.36 -4.54
CA GLY A 67 -9.26 10.72 -4.72
C GLY A 67 -8.96 12.23 -4.78
N SER A 68 -9.94 13.11 -4.55
CA SER A 68 -9.70 14.56 -4.62
C SER A 68 -8.67 15.02 -3.59
N CYS A 69 -8.76 14.56 -2.34
CA CYS A 69 -7.83 14.93 -1.28
C CYS A 69 -6.39 14.46 -1.56
N THR A 70 -6.21 13.28 -2.15
CA THR A 70 -4.88 12.77 -2.51
C THR A 70 -4.28 13.50 -3.70
N ASN A 71 -5.12 13.99 -4.62
CA ASN A 71 -4.68 14.75 -5.79
C ASN A 71 -4.38 16.22 -5.45
N SER A 72 -5.15 16.82 -4.53
CA SER A 72 -5.03 18.22 -4.15
C SER A 72 -4.28 18.43 -2.82
N CYS A 73 -3.48 17.45 -2.40
CA CYS A 73 -2.80 17.53 -1.11
C CYS A 73 -1.76 18.66 -1.12
N THR A 74 -2.03 19.73 -0.37
CA THR A 74 -1.13 20.88 -0.27
C THR A 74 0.11 20.59 0.57
N VAL A 75 0.11 19.52 1.38
CA VAL A 75 1.25 19.15 2.23
C VAL A 75 2.46 18.77 1.39
N HIS A 76 2.28 18.22 0.19
CA HIS A 76 3.38 17.86 -0.70
C HIS A 76 4.26 19.07 -1.08
N GLU A 77 3.66 20.25 -1.21
CA GLU A 77 4.39 21.50 -1.48
C GLU A 77 5.31 21.92 -0.31
N ILE A 78 4.96 21.53 0.91
CA ILE A 78 5.71 21.86 2.13
C ILE A 78 6.68 20.75 2.50
N ASN A 79 6.29 19.50 2.25
CA ASN A 79 7.07 18.30 2.50
C ASN A 79 6.97 17.35 1.29
N PRO A 80 7.96 17.37 0.39
CA PRO A 80 7.97 16.52 -0.81
C PRO A 80 7.96 15.02 -0.51
N ASP A 81 8.42 14.60 0.68
CA ASP A 81 8.42 13.20 1.10
C ASP A 81 7.00 12.73 1.46
N PHE A 82 6.09 13.66 1.75
CA PHE A 82 4.69 13.34 1.99
C PHE A 82 3.89 13.40 0.68
N ASN A 83 3.49 12.23 0.18
CA ASN A 83 2.64 12.11 -1.00
C ASN A 83 1.51 11.08 -0.74
N PRO A 84 0.29 11.54 -0.41
CA PRO A 84 -0.80 10.64 -0.07
C PRO A 84 -1.35 9.86 -1.28
N ARG A 85 -0.87 10.11 -2.50
CA ARG A 85 -1.13 9.23 -3.66
C ARG A 85 -0.54 7.84 -3.47
N TYR A 86 0.44 7.66 -2.59
CA TYR A 86 0.92 6.32 -2.27
C TYR A 86 -0.14 5.42 -1.63
N TRP A 87 -1.17 6.01 -1.01
CA TRP A 87 -2.27 5.25 -0.38
C TRP A 87 -3.24 4.62 -1.38
N ILE A 88 -3.31 5.12 -2.61
CA ILE A 88 -4.24 4.63 -3.65
C ILE A 88 -3.61 3.59 -4.60
N TYR A 89 -2.34 3.25 -4.42
CA TYR A 89 -1.63 2.25 -5.25
C TYR A 89 -1.68 0.82 -4.68
N LEU A 90 -2.54 0.55 -3.69
CA LEU A 90 -2.78 -0.79 -3.14
C LEU A 90 -3.75 -1.61 -4.01
#